data_AF-G3RQA1-F1
#
_entry.id   AF-G3RQA1-F1
#
_cell.length_a   1.000
_cell.length_b   1.000
_cell.length_c   1.000
_cell.angle_alpha   90.00
_cell.angle_beta   90.00
_cell.angle_gamma   90.00
#
_symmetry.space_group_name_H-M   'P 1'
#
loop_
_entity.id
_entity.type
_entity.pdbx_description
1 polymer ?
#
loop_
_entity_poly.entity_id
_entity_poly.type
_entity_poly.pdbx_seq_one_letter_code
_entity_poly.pdbx_strand_id
1 'polypeptide(L)'
;MTCGFNSIGCGFRPGNFSCVSACGPRPSRCCITAAPYRGISCYRGLTGGFGSHSVCGGFRAGSCGRSFGYRSGGVCGPSPPCITTVSVNESLLTPLNLEIDPNAQCVKQEEKEQIKSLNSRFAAFIDKVRFLEQQNKLLETKLQFYQNRECCQSNLEPLFAGYIETLRREAECVEADSGRLASELNHVQEVLEGYKKKYEEEVALRATAENEFVALKKDVDCAYLRKSDLEANVEALIQEIDFLRRLYEEEIRILQSHISDTSVVVKLDNSRDLNMDCIVAEIKAQYDDIATRSRAEAESWYRSKCEEMKATVIRHGETLRRTKEEINELNRMIQRLTAEVENAKCQNSKLEAAVAQSEQQGEAALSDARCKLAELEGALQKAKQDMACLIREYQEVMNSKLGLDIEIATYRRLLEGEEQRWVSAAPGVGLCAGTSACRAPGR
;
A
#
# COMPACT_ATOMS: atom_id res chain seq x y z
N MET A 1 -67.92 64.33 -45.06
CA MET A 1 -66.54 64.88 -44.99
C MET A 1 -65.59 63.75 -44.66
N THR A 2 -64.34 63.87 -45.09
CA THR A 2 -63.21 62.99 -44.75
C THR A 2 -62.89 63.05 -43.24
N CYS A 3 -62.12 62.17 -42.59
CA CYS A 3 -61.07 61.25 -43.05
C CYS A 3 -61.13 59.90 -42.31
N GLY A 4 -60.57 58.84 -42.90
CA GLY A 4 -60.23 57.61 -42.15
C GLY A 4 -58.90 57.75 -41.41
N PHE A 5 -58.63 56.84 -40.46
CA PHE A 5 -57.31 56.66 -39.87
C PHE A 5 -56.93 55.18 -39.76
N ASN A 6 -55.64 54.91 -39.94
CA ASN A 6 -55.09 53.58 -40.24
C ASN A 6 -54.98 52.66 -39.03
N SER A 7 -55.03 51.36 -39.33
CA SER A 7 -54.53 50.28 -38.48
C SER A 7 -53.07 50.52 -38.05
N ILE A 8 -52.79 50.34 -36.75
CA ILE A 8 -51.44 50.14 -36.23
C ILE A 8 -51.41 48.76 -35.56
N GLY A 9 -50.86 47.77 -36.28
CA GLY A 9 -50.57 46.47 -35.71
C GLY A 9 -49.25 46.51 -34.94
N CYS A 10 -49.31 46.53 -33.61
CA CYS A 10 -48.14 46.37 -32.76
C CYS A 10 -47.74 44.89 -32.68
N GLY A 11 -46.93 44.43 -33.64
CA GLY A 11 -46.33 43.11 -33.61
C GLY A 11 -45.29 42.97 -32.51
N PHE A 12 -45.65 42.32 -31.40
CA PHE A 12 -44.66 41.89 -30.41
C PHE A 12 -43.88 40.68 -30.97
N ARG A 13 -42.63 40.92 -31.34
CA ARG A 13 -41.67 39.83 -31.62
C ARG A 13 -41.41 39.03 -30.34
N PRO A 14 -41.43 37.69 -30.36
CA PRO A 14 -40.77 36.93 -29.31
C PRO A 14 -39.25 37.19 -29.41
N GLY A 15 -38.67 37.71 -28.33
CA GLY A 15 -37.23 37.86 -28.23
C GLY A 15 -36.58 36.48 -28.10
N ASN A 16 -35.82 36.06 -29.10
CA ASN A 16 -34.96 34.88 -29.00
C ASN A 16 -33.90 35.10 -27.91
N PHE A 17 -34.13 34.59 -26.70
CA PHE A 17 -33.05 34.36 -25.75
C PHE A 17 -32.23 33.16 -26.24
N SER A 18 -31.26 33.46 -27.09
CA SER A 18 -30.20 32.54 -27.47
C SER A 18 -29.43 32.14 -26.21
N CYS A 19 -29.39 30.84 -25.92
CA CYS A 19 -28.50 30.27 -24.92
C CYS A 19 -27.05 30.37 -25.43
N VAL A 20 -26.38 31.47 -25.11
CA VAL A 20 -24.94 31.61 -25.33
C VAL A 20 -24.22 30.63 -24.39
N SER A 21 -23.83 29.49 -24.95
CA SER A 21 -22.89 28.57 -24.33
C SER A 21 -21.55 29.28 -24.12
N ALA A 22 -21.26 29.62 -22.87
CA ALA A 22 -19.92 30.04 -22.47
C ALA A 22 -19.04 28.78 -22.37
N CYS A 23 -18.24 28.54 -23.41
CA CYS A 23 -17.30 27.43 -23.45
C CYS A 23 -16.33 27.46 -22.25
N GLY A 24 -16.31 26.40 -21.46
CA GLY A 24 -15.25 26.19 -20.47
C GLY A 24 -13.89 25.98 -21.15
N PRO A 25 -12.77 26.40 -20.52
CA PRO A 25 -11.45 26.20 -21.08
C PRO A 25 -11.06 24.71 -21.07
N ARG A 26 -10.76 24.17 -22.25
CA ARG A 26 -10.17 22.81 -22.38
C ARG A 26 -8.70 22.83 -21.92
N PRO A 27 -8.23 21.84 -21.13
CA PRO A 27 -6.80 21.63 -20.94
C PRO A 27 -6.20 21.02 -22.21
N SER A 28 -5.22 21.70 -22.80
CA SER A 28 -4.56 21.24 -24.03
C SER A 28 -3.33 20.38 -23.75
N ARG A 29 -3.43 19.10 -24.14
CA ARG A 29 -2.37 18.16 -24.56
C ARG A 29 -1.02 18.14 -23.81
N CYS A 30 -0.74 16.96 -23.28
CA CYS A 30 0.59 16.43 -23.00
C CYS A 30 1.51 16.47 -24.25
N CYS A 31 2.76 16.90 -24.04
CA CYS A 31 3.90 16.68 -24.93
C CYS A 31 5.13 16.33 -24.07
N ILE A 32 5.44 15.05 -23.91
CA ILE A 32 6.71 14.61 -23.30
C ILE A 32 7.80 14.66 -24.38
N THR A 33 8.80 15.51 -24.21
CA THR A 33 10.04 15.48 -25.00
C THR A 33 11.24 15.42 -24.06
N ALA A 34 11.97 14.31 -24.11
CA ALA A 34 13.22 14.13 -23.39
C ALA A 34 14.39 14.78 -24.15
N ALA A 35 15.28 15.48 -23.43
CA ALA A 35 16.72 15.52 -23.70
C ALA A 35 17.46 16.13 -22.48
N PRO A 36 18.65 15.63 -22.10
CA PRO A 36 19.38 16.11 -20.92
C PRO A 36 20.42 17.18 -21.28
N TYR A 37 20.72 18.12 -20.37
CA TYR A 37 21.99 18.83 -20.40
C TYR A 37 22.58 19.10 -19.00
N ARG A 38 23.91 19.22 -18.98
CA ARG A 38 24.77 19.15 -17.79
C ARG A 38 24.83 20.45 -16.98
N GLY A 39 24.91 20.31 -15.66
CA GLY A 39 26.20 20.57 -14.99
C GLY A 39 26.30 21.69 -13.94
N ILE A 40 27.39 21.55 -13.16
CA ILE A 40 28.05 22.53 -12.28
C ILE A 40 27.57 22.58 -10.80
N SER A 41 28.26 21.76 -10.00
CA SER A 41 29.00 22.15 -8.78
C SER A 41 28.35 23.09 -7.75
N CYS A 42 28.19 22.59 -6.52
CA CYS A 42 29.14 22.87 -5.42
C CYS A 42 28.78 22.02 -4.18
N TYR A 43 29.75 21.31 -3.59
CA TYR A 43 30.16 21.49 -2.18
C TYR A 43 31.36 20.59 -1.87
N ARG A 44 32.24 21.08 -0.99
CA ARG A 44 33.61 20.57 -0.76
C ARG A 44 33.71 20.09 0.69
N GLY A 45 33.95 18.80 0.90
CA GLY A 45 34.17 18.20 2.21
C GLY A 45 35.35 17.24 2.17
N LEU A 46 36.41 17.54 2.92
CA LEU A 46 37.64 16.75 3.02
C LEU A 46 37.56 15.78 4.21
N THR A 47 38.04 14.54 4.04
CA THR A 47 38.76 13.77 5.11
C THR A 47 39.31 12.44 4.59
N GLY A 48 40.57 12.12 4.93
CA GLY A 48 41.20 10.78 4.79
C GLY A 48 41.53 10.34 3.34
N GLY A 49 42.58 9.56 3.08
CA GLY A 49 43.65 9.03 3.94
C GLY A 49 44.67 8.24 3.11
N PHE A 50 45.85 7.97 3.68
CA PHE A 50 46.88 7.07 3.15
C PHE A 50 46.30 5.66 2.85
N GLY A 51 46.80 4.84 1.91
CA GLY A 51 47.85 4.99 0.90
C GLY A 51 48.46 3.62 0.50
N SER A 52 48.68 3.39 -0.81
CA SER A 52 49.52 2.31 -1.41
C SER A 52 49.12 0.83 -1.14
N HIS A 53 49.27 -0.18 -2.01
CA HIS A 53 49.77 -0.37 -3.40
C HIS A 53 49.44 -1.84 -3.81
N SER A 54 49.57 -2.38 -5.03
CA SER A 54 49.80 -1.90 -6.41
C SER A 54 49.74 -3.10 -7.38
N VAL A 55 49.27 -2.96 -8.64
CA VAL A 55 49.59 -3.97 -9.70
C VAL A 55 49.72 -3.39 -11.13
N CYS A 56 50.84 -3.77 -11.77
CA CYS A 56 51.04 -4.13 -13.19
C CYS A 56 51.11 -3.12 -14.37
N GLY A 57 52.11 -3.38 -15.25
CA GLY A 57 52.35 -2.80 -16.60
C GLY A 57 53.57 -1.86 -16.64
N GLY A 58 54.72 -2.11 -17.29
CA GLY A 58 55.05 -2.70 -18.61
C GLY A 58 55.57 -1.56 -19.52
N PHE A 59 56.66 -1.60 -20.34
CA PHE A 59 57.46 -2.66 -20.98
C PHE A 59 58.85 -2.11 -21.46
N ARG A 60 59.93 -2.93 -21.42
CA ARG A 60 61.16 -2.96 -22.29
C ARG A 60 62.07 -1.67 -22.38
N ALA A 61 63.35 -1.70 -22.78
CA ALA A 61 64.20 -2.72 -23.43
C ALA A 61 65.72 -2.61 -23.11
N GLY A 62 66.47 -3.72 -23.24
CA GLY A 62 67.94 -3.78 -23.53
C GLY A 62 68.92 -3.41 -22.40
N SER A 63 70.12 -4.00 -22.27
CA SER A 63 70.76 -5.16 -22.93
C SER A 63 71.90 -5.74 -22.05
N CYS A 64 72.36 -6.96 -22.34
CA CYS A 64 73.61 -7.66 -21.93
C CYS A 64 74.51 -7.11 -20.77
N GLY A 65 75.03 -7.90 -19.83
CA GLY A 65 74.98 -9.36 -19.60
C GLY A 65 76.12 -9.85 -18.67
N ARG A 66 76.26 -11.19 -18.52
CA ARG A 66 77.30 -11.97 -17.79
C ARG A 66 77.11 -12.25 -16.28
N SER A 67 76.85 -13.54 -16.02
CA SER A 67 77.43 -14.42 -14.99
C SER A 67 77.57 -13.96 -13.53
N PHE A 68 76.81 -14.63 -12.65
CA PHE A 68 77.26 -14.92 -11.29
C PHE A 68 77.04 -16.41 -10.98
N GLY A 69 78.11 -17.21 -11.07
CA GLY A 69 78.10 -18.61 -10.66
C GLY A 69 78.45 -18.72 -9.19
N TYR A 70 77.64 -19.44 -8.40
CA TYR A 70 77.90 -19.57 -6.97
C TYR A 70 79.12 -20.48 -6.69
N ARG A 71 79.81 -20.12 -5.61
CA ARG A 71 81.16 -20.56 -5.29
C ARG A 71 81.18 -22.01 -4.78
N SER A 72 81.62 -22.95 -5.62
CA SER A 72 82.01 -24.29 -5.18
C SER A 72 83.26 -24.18 -4.29
N GLY A 73 83.11 -24.45 -2.99
CA GLY A 73 84.22 -24.51 -2.05
C GLY A 73 84.71 -25.95 -1.88
N GLY A 74 85.97 -26.21 -2.18
CA GLY A 74 86.59 -27.52 -1.92
C GLY A 74 87.93 -27.69 -2.65
N VAL A 75 88.91 -28.24 -1.93
CA VAL A 75 90.26 -28.64 -2.40
C VAL A 75 91.22 -27.49 -2.77
N CYS A 76 91.95 -27.01 -1.77
CA CYS A 76 93.43 -27.02 -1.76
C CYS A 76 93.93 -26.53 -0.39
N GLY A 77 94.28 -27.48 0.48
CA GLY A 77 94.79 -27.28 1.85
C GLY A 77 95.78 -28.40 2.19
N PRO A 78 96.69 -28.18 3.16
CA PRO A 78 98.08 -28.56 2.95
C PRO A 78 98.51 -29.94 3.45
N SER A 79 99.72 -30.32 3.01
CA SER A 79 100.47 -31.52 3.35
C SER A 79 100.65 -31.76 4.86
N PRO A 80 100.50 -33.01 5.31
CA PRO A 80 101.16 -33.57 6.49
C PRO A 80 102.12 -34.72 6.08
N PRO A 81 102.98 -35.24 6.97
CA PRO A 81 104.32 -34.73 7.16
C PRO A 81 105.41 -35.60 6.52
N CYS A 82 106.60 -35.01 6.38
CA CYS A 82 107.85 -35.74 6.17
C CYS A 82 108.04 -36.81 7.25
N ILE A 83 108.13 -38.08 6.84
CA ILE A 83 108.59 -39.19 7.69
C ILE A 83 109.95 -39.64 7.19
N THR A 84 110.88 -39.72 8.13
CA THR A 84 112.30 -40.03 8.01
C THR A 84 112.64 -41.22 7.09
N THR A 85 113.70 -41.04 6.30
CA THR A 85 114.39 -42.12 5.59
C THR A 85 114.97 -43.14 6.58
N VAL A 86 114.40 -44.35 6.63
CA VAL A 86 114.99 -45.48 7.33
C VAL A 86 115.90 -46.24 6.37
N SER A 87 117.16 -46.41 6.74
CA SER A 87 118.14 -47.17 5.94
C SER A 87 117.78 -48.66 5.92
N VAL A 88 117.55 -49.20 4.72
CA VAL A 88 117.42 -50.65 4.54
C VAL A 88 118.82 -51.25 4.52
N ASN A 89 119.14 -52.09 5.51
CA ASN A 89 120.35 -52.90 5.48
C ASN A 89 120.23 -53.98 4.39
N GLU A 90 121.04 -53.88 3.33
CA GLU A 90 121.05 -54.85 2.23
C GLU A 90 121.60 -56.24 2.63
N SER A 91 121.99 -56.43 3.90
CA SER A 91 122.56 -57.65 4.47
C SER A 91 121.55 -58.62 5.09
N LEU A 92 120.24 -58.35 5.00
CA LEU A 92 119.16 -59.25 5.49
C LEU A 92 118.23 -59.76 4.39
N LEU A 93 118.61 -59.63 3.11
CA LEU A 93 117.91 -60.22 1.97
C LEU A 93 118.29 -61.70 1.76
N THR A 94 118.20 -62.51 2.82
CA THR A 94 118.22 -63.98 2.71
C THR A 94 116.78 -64.50 2.79
N PRO A 95 116.24 -65.11 1.72
CA PRO A 95 114.91 -65.69 1.77
C PRO A 95 114.95 -66.94 2.66
N LEU A 96 114.48 -66.79 3.90
CA LEU A 96 114.23 -67.92 4.79
C LEU A 96 113.08 -68.75 4.20
N ASN A 97 113.44 -69.87 3.57
CA ASN A 97 112.52 -70.94 3.18
C ASN A 97 111.93 -71.57 4.45
N LEU A 98 110.93 -70.91 5.01
CA LEU A 98 109.95 -71.56 5.85
C LEU A 98 109.04 -72.34 4.89
N GLU A 99 109.10 -73.67 4.94
CA GLU A 99 108.13 -74.54 4.29
C GLU A 99 106.77 -74.32 4.98
N ILE A 100 106.04 -73.30 4.51
CA ILE A 100 104.67 -73.03 4.95
C ILE A 100 103.82 -74.17 4.39
N ASP A 101 103.26 -74.97 5.30
CA ASP A 101 102.36 -76.08 5.01
C ASP A 101 101.39 -75.72 3.86
N PRO A 102 101.40 -76.48 2.74
CA PRO A 102 100.55 -76.18 1.59
C PRO A 102 99.06 -76.16 1.94
N ASN A 103 98.66 -76.86 3.00
CA ASN A 103 97.28 -76.85 3.51
C ASN A 103 96.92 -75.48 4.12
N ALA A 104 97.87 -74.83 4.81
CA ALA A 104 97.68 -73.51 5.41
C ALA A 104 97.65 -72.37 4.37
N GLN A 105 98.30 -72.52 3.21
CA GLN A 105 98.15 -71.58 2.10
C GLN A 105 96.78 -71.72 1.42
N CYS A 106 96.29 -72.95 1.24
CA CYS A 106 94.98 -73.20 0.63
C CYS A 106 93.85 -72.57 1.46
N VAL A 107 93.82 -72.81 2.78
CA VAL A 107 92.84 -72.19 3.69
C VAL A 107 92.92 -70.66 3.67
N LYS A 108 94.13 -70.08 3.71
CA LYS A 108 94.27 -68.61 3.61
C LYS A 108 93.84 -68.04 2.26
N GLN A 109 93.90 -68.82 1.18
CA GLN A 109 93.41 -68.41 -0.12
C GLN A 109 91.88 -68.51 -0.20
N GLU A 110 91.27 -69.57 0.35
CA GLU A 110 89.81 -69.65 0.53
C GLU A 110 89.28 -68.53 1.43
N GLU A 111 89.89 -68.26 2.59
CA GLU A 111 89.53 -67.12 3.46
C GLU A 111 89.63 -65.79 2.70
N LYS A 112 90.68 -65.59 1.91
CA LYS A 112 90.86 -64.38 1.07
C LYS A 112 89.81 -64.28 -0.03
N GLU A 113 89.35 -65.40 -0.60
CA GLU A 113 88.29 -65.44 -1.61
C GLU A 113 86.90 -65.26 -0.99
N GLN A 114 86.65 -65.82 0.19
CA GLN A 114 85.46 -65.55 0.99
C GLN A 114 85.40 -64.07 1.37
N ILE A 115 86.48 -63.48 1.89
CA ILE A 115 86.59 -62.04 2.22
C ILE A 115 86.39 -61.18 0.96
N LYS A 116 86.94 -61.55 -0.19
CA LYS A 116 86.66 -60.86 -1.47
C LYS A 116 85.17 -60.94 -1.85
N SER A 117 84.54 -62.11 -1.71
CA SER A 117 83.11 -62.27 -2.01
C SER A 117 82.23 -61.47 -1.06
N LEU A 118 82.60 -61.40 0.22
CA LEU A 118 81.94 -60.63 1.26
C LEU A 118 82.10 -59.13 1.00
N ASN A 119 83.30 -58.67 0.67
CA ASN A 119 83.59 -57.28 0.30
C ASN A 119 82.89 -56.86 -0.99
N SER A 120 82.76 -57.75 -1.98
CA SER A 120 81.97 -57.51 -3.19
C SER A 120 80.48 -57.37 -2.87
N ARG A 121 79.93 -58.19 -1.97
CA ARG A 121 78.57 -58.04 -1.45
C ARG A 121 78.38 -56.75 -0.65
N PHE A 122 79.36 -56.36 0.19
CA PHE A 122 79.33 -55.09 0.92
C PHE A 122 79.39 -53.88 -0.02
N ALA A 123 80.23 -53.91 -1.06
CA ALA A 123 80.27 -52.86 -2.08
C ALA A 123 78.90 -52.71 -2.78
N ALA A 124 78.29 -53.82 -3.22
CA ALA A 124 76.96 -53.82 -3.81
C ALA A 124 75.87 -53.29 -2.84
N PHE A 125 75.99 -53.58 -1.54
CA PHE A 125 75.08 -53.06 -0.53
C PHE A 125 75.27 -51.55 -0.29
N ILE A 126 76.53 -51.07 -0.24
CA ILE A 126 76.87 -49.64 -0.13
C ILE A 126 76.32 -48.87 -1.34
N ASP A 127 76.48 -49.40 -2.55
CA ASP A 127 75.93 -48.79 -3.76
C ASP A 127 74.40 -48.79 -3.77
N LYS A 128 73.76 -49.84 -3.22
CA LYS A 128 72.30 -49.88 -3.05
C LYS A 128 71.80 -48.85 -2.02
N VAL A 129 72.51 -48.66 -0.91
CA VAL A 129 72.20 -47.63 0.09
C VAL A 129 72.35 -46.24 -0.53
N ARG A 130 73.46 -45.95 -1.22
CA ARG A 130 73.68 -44.68 -1.93
C ARG A 130 72.59 -44.37 -2.96
N PHE A 131 72.14 -45.38 -3.71
CA PHE A 131 71.03 -45.23 -4.66
C PHE A 131 69.72 -44.87 -3.94
N LEU A 132 69.41 -45.52 -2.80
CA LEU A 132 68.23 -45.21 -1.99
C LEU A 132 68.32 -43.84 -1.33
N GLU A 133 69.49 -43.41 -0.85
CA GLU A 133 69.73 -42.05 -0.33
C GLU A 133 69.52 -40.99 -1.40
N GLN A 134 69.97 -41.23 -2.64
CA GLN A 134 69.73 -40.35 -3.78
C GLN A 134 68.23 -40.28 -4.13
N GLN A 135 67.53 -41.42 -4.13
CA GLN A 135 66.07 -41.44 -4.33
C GLN A 135 65.32 -40.70 -3.22
N ASN A 136 65.70 -40.89 -1.95
CA ASN A 136 65.09 -40.17 -0.83
C ASN A 136 65.30 -38.66 -0.93
N LYS A 137 66.51 -38.19 -1.24
CA LYS A 137 66.76 -36.74 -1.47
C LYS A 137 65.94 -36.18 -2.64
N LEU A 138 65.73 -36.96 -3.69
CA LEU A 138 64.87 -36.56 -4.82
C LEU A 138 63.38 -36.52 -4.41
N LEU A 139 62.93 -37.43 -3.55
CA LEU A 139 61.58 -37.41 -2.98
C LEU A 139 61.39 -36.25 -1.98
N GLU A 140 62.37 -35.96 -1.12
CA GLU A 140 62.36 -34.83 -0.18
C GLU A 140 62.28 -33.49 -0.91
N THR A 141 63.14 -33.27 -1.91
CA THR A 141 63.11 -32.04 -2.73
C THR A 141 61.82 -31.91 -3.53
N LYS A 142 61.25 -33.02 -4.02
CA LYS A 142 59.93 -33.04 -4.67
C LYS A 142 58.79 -32.73 -3.68
N LEU A 143 58.86 -33.25 -2.46
CA LEU A 143 57.89 -32.97 -1.38
C LEU A 143 57.94 -31.48 -0.99
N GLN A 144 59.14 -30.94 -0.75
CA GLN A 144 59.36 -29.52 -0.47
C GLN A 144 58.84 -28.64 -1.62
N PHE A 145 59.06 -29.04 -2.88
CA PHE A 145 58.52 -28.32 -4.02
C PHE A 145 56.98 -28.32 -4.05
N TYR A 146 56.32 -29.42 -3.67
CA TYR A 146 54.85 -29.43 -3.57
C TYR A 146 54.32 -28.67 -2.35
N GLN A 147 55.02 -28.69 -1.21
CA GLN A 147 54.64 -27.93 -0.01
C GLN A 147 54.81 -26.42 -0.21
N ASN A 148 55.94 -25.99 -0.78
CA ASN A 148 56.20 -24.58 -1.12
C ASN A 148 55.35 -24.09 -2.30
N ARG A 149 54.78 -25.03 -3.08
CA ARG A 149 53.75 -24.75 -4.06
C ARG A 149 52.39 -24.76 -3.37
N GLU A 150 52.23 -23.86 -2.41
CA GLU A 150 50.92 -23.39 -1.99
C GLU A 150 50.16 -23.03 -3.28
N CYS A 151 49.15 -23.83 -3.60
CA CYS A 151 48.35 -23.59 -4.80
C CYS A 151 47.83 -22.16 -4.72
N CYS A 152 47.98 -21.40 -5.79
CA CYS A 152 47.30 -20.12 -5.94
C CYS A 152 45.79 -20.39 -5.82
N GLN A 153 45.25 -20.29 -4.60
CA GLN A 153 43.82 -20.34 -4.37
C GLN A 153 43.27 -19.13 -5.11
N SER A 154 42.66 -19.39 -6.27
CA SER A 154 42.06 -18.36 -7.09
C SER A 154 40.91 -17.76 -6.29
N ASN A 155 41.21 -16.69 -5.55
CA ASN A 155 40.28 -16.14 -4.60
C ASN A 155 39.21 -15.33 -5.36
N LEU A 156 38.13 -16.03 -5.73
CA LEU A 156 36.96 -15.46 -6.39
C LEU A 156 35.99 -14.81 -5.41
N GLU A 157 36.21 -14.95 -4.10
CA GLU A 157 35.34 -14.42 -3.05
C GLU A 157 35.12 -12.91 -3.16
N PRO A 158 36.13 -12.05 -3.46
CA PRO A 158 35.92 -10.62 -3.67
C PRO A 158 35.07 -10.30 -4.91
N LEU A 159 35.11 -11.13 -5.95
CA LEU A 159 34.29 -10.94 -7.16
C LEU A 159 32.82 -11.29 -6.86
N PHE A 160 32.57 -12.41 -6.19
CA PHE A 160 31.22 -12.79 -5.78
C PHE A 160 30.65 -11.84 -4.72
N ALA A 161 31.46 -11.41 -3.74
CA ALA A 161 31.05 -10.42 -2.75
C ALA A 161 30.69 -9.07 -3.41
N GLY A 162 31.51 -8.59 -4.36
CA GLY A 162 31.22 -7.40 -5.15
C GLY A 162 29.93 -7.51 -5.95
N TYR A 163 29.67 -8.68 -6.57
CA TYR A 163 28.45 -8.93 -7.34
C TYR A 163 27.19 -9.03 -6.46
N ILE A 164 27.27 -9.72 -5.32
CA ILE A 164 26.19 -9.77 -4.32
C ILE A 164 25.87 -8.35 -3.81
N GLU A 165 26.90 -7.54 -3.57
CA GLU A 165 26.74 -6.16 -3.11
C GLU A 165 26.12 -5.25 -4.18
N THR A 166 26.41 -5.45 -5.48
CA THR A 166 25.68 -4.75 -6.55
C THR A 166 24.21 -5.18 -6.63
N LEU A 167 23.92 -6.48 -6.53
CA LEU A 167 22.55 -7.00 -6.53
C LEU A 167 21.73 -6.48 -5.33
N ARG A 168 22.35 -6.33 -4.16
CA ARG A 168 21.70 -5.72 -2.99
C ARG A 168 21.30 -4.27 -3.23
N ARG A 169 22.20 -3.45 -3.78
CA ARG A 169 21.87 -2.06 -4.11
C ARG A 169 20.80 -1.95 -5.20
N GLU A 170 20.81 -2.85 -6.18
CA GLU A 170 19.74 -2.92 -7.17
C GLU A 170 18.39 -3.27 -6.53
N ALA A 171 18.35 -4.21 -5.58
CA ALA A 171 17.15 -4.52 -4.80
C ALA A 171 16.68 -3.33 -3.95
N GLU A 172 17.59 -2.68 -3.20
CA GLU A 172 17.29 -1.47 -2.40
C GLU A 172 16.74 -0.33 -3.26
N CYS A 173 17.29 -0.12 -4.47
CA CYS A 173 16.77 0.87 -5.42
C CYS A 173 15.36 0.50 -5.92
N VAL A 174 15.11 -0.77 -6.24
CA VAL A 174 13.78 -1.25 -6.68
C VAL A 174 12.75 -1.16 -5.54
N GLU A 175 13.14 -1.44 -4.29
CA GLU A 175 12.28 -1.28 -3.12
C GLU A 175 11.93 0.20 -2.87
N ALA A 176 12.91 1.11 -2.98
CA ALA A 176 12.68 2.55 -2.87
C ALA A 176 11.78 3.09 -4.01
N ASP A 177 11.99 2.62 -5.25
CA ASP A 177 11.13 2.95 -6.40
C ASP A 177 9.71 2.41 -6.23
N SER A 178 9.56 1.18 -5.73
CA SER A 178 8.26 0.57 -5.40
C SER A 178 7.53 1.36 -4.32
N GLY A 179 8.23 1.79 -3.26
CA GLY A 179 7.68 2.65 -2.21
C GLY A 179 7.21 4.01 -2.75
N ARG A 180 8.00 4.64 -3.63
CA ARG A 180 7.60 5.89 -4.30
C ARG A 180 6.35 5.68 -5.17
N LEU A 181 6.34 4.66 -6.03
CA LEU A 181 5.21 4.37 -6.91
C LEU A 181 3.93 4.02 -6.12
N ALA A 182 4.05 3.32 -4.99
CA ALA A 182 2.93 3.08 -4.08
C ALA A 182 2.38 4.39 -3.49
N SER A 183 3.26 5.33 -3.09
CA SER A 183 2.82 6.66 -2.61
C SER A 183 2.16 7.51 -3.70
N GLU A 184 2.66 7.46 -4.93
CA GLU A 184 2.06 8.14 -6.09
C GLU A 184 0.69 7.55 -6.43
N LEU A 185 0.55 6.21 -6.39
CA LEU A 185 -0.72 5.51 -6.61
C LEU A 185 -1.76 5.88 -5.55
N ASN A 186 -1.38 5.85 -4.27
CA ASN A 186 -2.26 6.26 -3.17
C ASN A 186 -2.72 7.72 -3.33
N HIS A 187 -1.79 8.63 -3.65
CA HIS A 187 -2.12 10.04 -3.87
C HIS A 187 -3.10 10.24 -5.05
N VAL A 188 -2.87 9.56 -6.18
CA VAL A 188 -3.79 9.60 -7.33
C VAL A 188 -5.15 9.02 -6.98
N GLN A 189 -5.20 7.96 -6.16
CA GLN A 189 -6.45 7.36 -5.70
C GLN A 189 -7.23 8.31 -4.77
N GLU A 190 -6.58 8.94 -3.78
CA GLU A 190 -7.20 9.95 -2.91
C GLU A 190 -7.79 11.11 -3.71
N VAL A 191 -7.06 11.60 -4.72
CA VAL A 191 -7.53 12.67 -5.62
C VAL A 191 -8.72 12.21 -6.46
N LEU A 192 -8.71 10.98 -6.97
CA LEU A 192 -9.80 10.39 -7.75
C LEU A 192 -11.06 10.20 -6.90
N GLU A 193 -10.92 9.70 -5.67
CA GLU A 193 -12.01 9.56 -4.70
C GLU A 193 -12.58 10.93 -4.31
N GLY A 194 -11.72 11.95 -4.13
CA GLY A 194 -12.13 13.33 -3.93
C GLY A 194 -12.92 13.93 -5.10
N TYR A 195 -12.55 13.62 -6.35
CA TYR A 195 -13.33 14.02 -7.54
C TYR A 195 -14.64 13.25 -7.66
N LYS A 196 -14.64 11.95 -7.37
CA LYS A 196 -15.85 11.12 -7.35
C LYS A 196 -16.88 11.66 -6.36
N LYS A 197 -16.47 11.97 -5.13
CA LYS A 197 -17.33 12.56 -4.11
C LYS A 197 -17.95 13.88 -4.57
N LYS A 198 -17.13 14.80 -5.13
CA LYS A 198 -17.63 16.07 -5.68
C LYS A 198 -18.62 15.88 -6.82
N TYR A 199 -18.40 14.87 -7.68
CA TYR A 199 -19.34 14.54 -8.75
C TYR A 199 -20.67 14.01 -8.20
N GLU A 200 -20.64 13.15 -7.19
CA GLU A 200 -21.84 12.65 -6.50
C GLU A 200 -22.62 13.79 -5.80
N GLU A 201 -21.91 14.73 -5.17
CA GLU A 201 -22.47 15.97 -4.58
C GLU A 201 -23.13 16.86 -5.64
N GLU A 202 -22.45 17.15 -6.77
CA GLU A 202 -23.00 17.93 -7.88
C GLU A 202 -24.21 17.26 -8.55
N VAL A 203 -24.21 15.93 -8.69
CA VAL A 203 -25.37 15.18 -9.20
C VAL A 203 -26.57 15.30 -8.24
N ALA A 204 -26.34 15.24 -6.93
CA ALA A 204 -27.40 15.43 -5.93
C ALA A 204 -27.95 16.87 -5.96
N LEU A 205 -27.08 17.88 -5.98
CA LEU A 205 -27.45 19.30 -6.08
C LEU A 205 -28.20 19.63 -7.38
N ARG A 206 -27.78 19.01 -8.49
CA ARG A 206 -28.50 19.10 -9.77
C ARG A 206 -29.91 18.52 -9.65
N ALA A 207 -30.06 17.34 -9.05
CA ALA A 207 -31.36 16.71 -8.86
C ALA A 207 -32.30 17.55 -7.96
N THR A 208 -31.79 18.18 -6.90
CA THR A 208 -32.59 19.11 -6.08
C THR A 208 -33.01 20.34 -6.88
N ALA A 209 -32.10 20.96 -7.64
CA ALA A 209 -32.42 22.13 -8.47
C ALA A 209 -33.41 21.80 -9.62
N GLU A 210 -33.31 20.62 -10.24
CA GLU A 210 -34.27 20.16 -11.24
C GLU A 210 -35.67 19.93 -10.63
N ASN A 211 -35.75 19.37 -9.41
CA ASN A 211 -37.01 19.22 -8.68
C ASN A 211 -37.63 20.58 -8.30
N GLU A 212 -36.83 21.52 -7.81
CA GLU A 212 -37.26 22.90 -7.51
C GLU A 212 -37.76 23.63 -8.76
N PHE A 213 -37.06 23.48 -9.89
CA PHE A 213 -37.50 24.04 -11.17
C PHE A 213 -38.85 23.46 -11.63
N VAL A 214 -39.06 22.15 -11.46
CA VAL A 214 -40.35 21.50 -11.77
C VAL A 214 -41.46 21.97 -10.83
N ALA A 215 -41.17 22.23 -9.55
CA ALA A 215 -42.14 22.81 -8.62
C ALA A 215 -42.49 24.26 -9.01
N LEU A 216 -41.49 25.12 -9.22
CA LEU A 216 -41.68 26.50 -9.63
C LEU A 216 -42.46 26.61 -10.95
N LYS A 217 -42.20 25.71 -11.90
CA LYS A 217 -42.98 25.64 -13.15
C LYS A 217 -44.46 25.37 -12.89
N LYS A 218 -44.80 24.42 -12.01
CA LYS A 218 -46.20 24.13 -11.62
C LYS A 218 -46.84 25.34 -10.94
N ASP A 219 -46.11 26.05 -10.08
CA ASP A 219 -46.60 27.25 -9.40
C ASP A 219 -46.88 28.39 -10.40
N VAL A 220 -45.99 28.56 -11.39
CA VAL A 220 -46.18 29.50 -12.51
C VAL A 220 -47.40 29.11 -13.35
N ASP A 221 -47.56 27.84 -13.74
CA ASP A 221 -48.72 27.35 -14.47
C ASP A 221 -50.02 27.57 -13.68
N CYS A 222 -50.02 27.33 -12.36
CA CYS A 222 -51.14 27.60 -11.46
C CYS A 222 -51.44 29.11 -11.33
N ALA A 223 -50.42 29.96 -11.32
CA ALA A 223 -50.60 31.41 -11.29
C ALA A 223 -51.18 31.94 -12.62
N TYR A 224 -50.77 31.38 -13.76
CA TYR A 224 -51.36 31.70 -15.07
C TYR A 224 -52.83 31.29 -15.16
N LEU A 225 -53.21 30.10 -14.67
CA LEU A 225 -54.62 29.68 -14.65
C LEU A 225 -55.48 30.62 -13.78
N ARG A 226 -55.03 30.94 -12.55
CA ARG A 226 -55.73 31.91 -11.68
C ARG A 226 -55.82 33.29 -12.32
N LYS A 227 -54.79 33.71 -13.06
CA LYS A 227 -54.81 34.98 -13.82
C LYS A 227 -55.88 34.95 -14.91
N SER A 228 -55.95 33.89 -15.73
CA SER A 228 -56.98 33.77 -16.77
C SER A 228 -58.40 33.69 -16.19
N ASP A 229 -58.58 33.01 -15.05
CA ASP A 229 -59.88 32.95 -14.37
C ASP A 229 -60.31 34.34 -13.89
N LEU A 230 -59.38 35.13 -13.31
CA LEU A 230 -59.65 36.51 -12.89
C LEU A 230 -59.91 37.44 -14.09
N GLU A 231 -59.19 37.28 -15.20
CA GLU A 231 -59.42 38.05 -16.43
C GLU A 231 -60.81 37.75 -17.02
N ALA A 232 -61.22 36.48 -17.08
CA ALA A 232 -62.57 36.09 -17.50
C ALA A 232 -63.67 36.65 -16.58
N ASN A 233 -63.45 36.67 -15.26
CA ASN A 233 -64.36 37.30 -14.30
C ASN A 233 -64.46 38.82 -14.50
N VAL A 234 -63.35 39.49 -14.80
CA VAL A 234 -63.35 40.93 -15.14
C VAL A 234 -64.12 41.20 -16.43
N GLU A 235 -63.93 40.39 -17.47
CA GLU A 235 -64.70 40.50 -18.72
C GLU A 235 -66.20 40.28 -18.51
N ALA A 236 -66.59 39.29 -17.68
CA ALA A 236 -67.99 39.05 -17.33
C ALA A 236 -68.61 40.24 -16.59
N LEU A 237 -67.92 40.82 -15.61
CA LEU A 237 -68.38 42.01 -14.88
C LEU A 237 -68.49 43.25 -15.78
N ILE A 238 -67.59 43.41 -16.76
CA ILE A 238 -67.70 44.48 -17.76
C ILE A 238 -68.97 44.30 -18.62
N GLN A 239 -69.25 43.07 -19.06
CA GLN A 239 -70.48 42.77 -19.83
C GLN A 239 -71.75 43.02 -19.01
N GLU A 240 -71.75 42.70 -17.70
CA GLU A 240 -72.85 42.99 -16.79
C GLU A 240 -73.07 44.51 -16.60
N ILE A 241 -71.99 45.28 -16.39
CA ILE A 241 -72.04 46.75 -16.30
C ILE A 241 -72.61 47.36 -17.59
N ASP A 242 -72.16 46.91 -18.76
CA ASP A 242 -72.65 47.41 -20.04
C ASP A 242 -74.11 47.01 -20.31
N PHE A 243 -74.54 45.83 -19.87
CA PHE A 243 -75.95 45.42 -19.90
C PHE A 243 -76.82 46.33 -19.02
N LEU A 244 -76.42 46.54 -17.76
CA LEU A 244 -77.15 47.40 -16.81
C LEU A 244 -77.25 48.84 -17.31
N ARG A 245 -76.17 49.39 -17.90
CA ARG A 245 -76.20 50.73 -18.52
C ARG A 245 -77.25 50.84 -19.61
N ARG A 246 -77.27 49.90 -20.58
CA ARG A 246 -78.26 49.88 -21.66
C ARG A 246 -79.69 49.70 -21.14
N LEU A 247 -79.87 48.88 -20.10
CA LEU A 247 -81.17 48.66 -19.46
C LEU A 247 -81.69 49.96 -18.83
N TYR A 248 -80.86 50.68 -18.07
CA TYR A 248 -81.25 51.95 -17.48
C TYR A 248 -81.44 53.07 -18.52
N GLU A 249 -80.66 53.10 -19.60
CA GLU A 249 -80.87 54.03 -20.72
C GLU A 249 -82.27 53.82 -21.37
N GLU A 250 -82.67 52.57 -21.62
CA GLU A 250 -83.99 52.28 -22.19
C GLU A 250 -85.13 52.50 -21.17
N GLU A 251 -84.93 52.19 -19.89
CA GLU A 251 -85.89 52.51 -18.82
C GLU A 251 -86.13 54.03 -18.71
N ILE A 252 -85.06 54.84 -18.71
CA ILE A 252 -85.16 56.30 -18.72
C ILE A 252 -85.91 56.78 -19.96
N ARG A 253 -85.64 56.21 -21.13
CA ARG A 253 -86.33 56.53 -22.39
C ARG A 253 -87.84 56.19 -22.33
N ILE A 254 -88.21 55.05 -21.77
CA ILE A 254 -89.62 54.64 -21.58
C ILE A 254 -90.33 55.56 -20.57
N LEU A 255 -89.67 55.92 -19.46
CA LEU A 255 -90.22 56.87 -18.50
C LEU A 255 -90.40 58.26 -19.11
N GLN A 256 -89.46 58.73 -19.94
CA GLN A 256 -89.59 59.97 -20.69
C GLN A 256 -90.75 59.93 -21.68
N SER A 257 -90.95 58.84 -22.44
CA SER A 257 -92.11 58.72 -23.34
C SER A 257 -93.42 58.71 -22.55
N HIS A 258 -93.48 57.98 -21.42
CA HIS A 258 -94.69 57.91 -20.61
C HIS A 258 -95.07 59.27 -19.98
N ILE A 259 -94.08 60.07 -19.57
CA ILE A 259 -94.29 61.45 -19.09
C ILE A 259 -94.82 62.36 -20.22
N SER A 260 -94.36 62.20 -21.47
CA SER A 260 -94.91 62.95 -22.59
C SER A 260 -96.31 62.48 -23.01
N ASP A 261 -96.58 61.18 -23.01
CA ASP A 261 -97.87 60.58 -23.40
C ASP A 261 -98.99 60.90 -22.40
N THR A 262 -98.67 60.98 -21.10
CA THR A 262 -99.64 61.33 -20.04
C THR A 262 -99.91 62.83 -19.90
N SER A 263 -99.24 63.70 -20.68
CA SER A 263 -99.46 65.16 -20.62
C SER A 263 -100.77 65.63 -21.27
N VAL A 264 -101.60 64.72 -21.80
CA VAL A 264 -102.90 65.04 -22.40
C VAL A 264 -104.04 64.83 -21.39
N VAL A 265 -104.47 65.92 -20.74
CA VAL A 265 -105.64 65.92 -19.84
C VAL A 265 -106.94 65.80 -20.66
N VAL A 266 -107.34 64.57 -20.98
CA VAL A 266 -108.61 64.30 -21.66
C VAL A 266 -109.75 64.21 -20.63
N LYS A 267 -110.64 65.20 -20.64
CA LYS A 267 -111.94 65.09 -19.97
C LYS A 267 -112.89 64.27 -20.86
N LEU A 268 -113.01 62.98 -20.54
CA LEU A 268 -113.86 62.03 -21.27
C LEU A 268 -115.18 61.81 -20.51
N ASP A 269 -116.20 62.59 -20.87
CA ASP A 269 -117.58 62.37 -20.42
C ASP A 269 -118.16 61.16 -21.18
N ASN A 270 -117.84 59.95 -20.70
CA ASN A 270 -118.33 58.68 -21.25
C ASN A 270 -119.75 58.37 -20.75
N SER A 271 -120.76 59.05 -21.29
CA SER A 271 -122.17 58.67 -21.11
C SER A 271 -122.57 57.57 -22.10
N ARG A 272 -122.17 56.34 -21.77
CA ARG A 272 -122.83 55.12 -22.26
C ARG A 272 -123.28 54.33 -21.04
N ASP A 273 -124.50 53.80 -21.08
CA ASP A 273 -124.99 52.89 -20.04
C ASP A 273 -124.13 51.62 -20.04
N LEU A 274 -123.15 51.62 -19.13
CA LEU A 274 -122.27 50.50 -18.88
C LEU A 274 -123.12 49.42 -18.19
N ASN A 275 -123.07 48.19 -18.70
CA ASN A 275 -123.66 47.05 -18.00
C ASN A 275 -122.77 46.72 -16.79
N MET A 276 -123.08 47.41 -15.68
CA MET A 276 -122.29 47.36 -14.45
C MET A 276 -122.17 45.95 -13.90
N ASP A 277 -123.19 45.10 -14.06
CA ASP A 277 -123.18 43.73 -13.55
C ASP A 277 -122.16 42.86 -14.31
N CYS A 278 -122.07 42.98 -15.64
CA CYS A 278 -121.05 42.29 -16.42
C CYS A 278 -119.64 42.74 -16.05
N ILE A 279 -119.42 44.05 -15.91
CA ILE A 279 -118.11 44.63 -15.56
C ILE A 279 -117.70 44.24 -14.13
N VAL A 280 -118.64 44.27 -13.18
CA VAL A 280 -118.39 43.84 -11.79
C VAL A 280 -118.14 42.32 -11.72
N ALA A 281 -118.80 41.51 -12.54
CA ALA A 281 -118.52 40.08 -12.63
C ALA A 281 -117.14 39.80 -13.23
N GLU A 282 -116.74 40.52 -14.28
CA GLU A 282 -115.42 40.38 -14.91
C GLU A 282 -114.28 40.86 -13.99
N ILE A 283 -114.48 41.99 -13.29
CA ILE A 283 -113.55 42.48 -12.26
C ILE A 283 -113.39 41.44 -11.13
N LYS A 284 -114.49 40.87 -10.62
CA LYS A 284 -114.44 39.81 -9.60
C LYS A 284 -113.67 38.59 -10.11
N ALA A 285 -113.99 38.12 -11.31
CA ALA A 285 -113.29 37.00 -11.94
C ALA A 285 -111.78 37.28 -12.04
N GLN A 286 -111.36 38.48 -12.49
CA GLN A 286 -109.93 38.84 -12.53
C GLN A 286 -109.28 38.92 -11.15
N TYR A 287 -109.96 39.43 -10.12
CA TYR A 287 -109.43 39.43 -8.76
C TYR A 287 -109.27 38.01 -8.20
N ASP A 288 -110.22 37.11 -8.44
CA ASP A 288 -110.12 35.69 -8.05
C ASP A 288 -108.98 34.98 -8.83
N ASP A 289 -108.81 35.29 -10.11
CA ASP A 289 -107.73 34.80 -10.97
C ASP A 289 -106.33 35.27 -10.50
N ILE A 290 -106.22 36.55 -10.11
CA ILE A 290 -104.98 37.13 -9.55
C ILE A 290 -104.69 36.53 -8.17
N ALA A 291 -105.70 36.35 -7.32
CA ALA A 291 -105.55 35.76 -5.99
C ALA A 291 -105.19 34.27 -6.04
N THR A 292 -105.70 33.53 -7.03
CA THR A 292 -105.33 32.12 -7.25
C THR A 292 -103.93 31.98 -7.85
N ARG A 293 -103.57 32.80 -8.84
CA ARG A 293 -102.20 32.85 -9.38
C ARG A 293 -101.17 33.22 -8.32
N SER A 294 -101.39 34.30 -7.56
CA SER A 294 -100.50 34.72 -6.48
C SER A 294 -100.29 33.64 -5.41
N ARG A 295 -101.35 32.89 -5.06
CA ARG A 295 -101.24 31.73 -4.15
C ARG A 295 -100.42 30.60 -4.76
N ALA A 296 -100.66 30.23 -6.01
CA ALA A 296 -99.92 29.17 -6.70
C ALA A 296 -98.44 29.53 -6.91
N GLU A 297 -98.14 30.79 -7.22
CA GLU A 297 -96.79 31.34 -7.30
C GLU A 297 -96.08 31.26 -5.95
N ALA A 298 -96.71 31.76 -4.87
CA ALA A 298 -96.16 31.67 -3.52
C ALA A 298 -95.89 30.21 -3.09
N GLU A 299 -96.84 29.30 -3.31
CA GLU A 299 -96.64 27.87 -3.01
C GLU A 299 -95.52 27.24 -3.84
N SER A 300 -95.42 27.55 -5.13
CA SER A 300 -94.33 27.02 -5.98
C SER A 300 -92.97 27.58 -5.57
N TRP A 301 -92.89 28.85 -5.18
CA TRP A 301 -91.70 29.48 -4.62
C TRP A 301 -91.26 28.83 -3.30
N TYR A 302 -92.21 28.59 -2.37
CA TYR A 302 -91.91 27.88 -1.11
C TYR A 302 -91.49 26.43 -1.35
N ARG A 303 -92.12 25.70 -2.28
CA ARG A 303 -91.70 24.33 -2.64
C ARG A 303 -90.28 24.32 -3.19
N SER A 304 -89.98 25.20 -4.15
CA SER A 304 -88.64 25.37 -4.74
C SER A 304 -87.59 25.68 -3.67
N LYS A 305 -87.86 26.63 -2.76
CA LYS A 305 -86.93 26.94 -1.65
C LYS A 305 -86.75 25.79 -0.65
N CYS A 306 -87.81 25.01 -0.37
CA CYS A 306 -87.69 23.80 0.45
C CYS A 306 -86.86 22.71 -0.25
N GLU A 307 -86.96 22.55 -1.57
CA GLU A 307 -86.18 21.60 -2.35
C GLU A 307 -84.71 22.01 -2.48
N GLU A 308 -84.44 23.29 -2.73
CA GLU A 308 -83.09 23.86 -2.72
C GLU A 308 -82.40 23.64 -1.37
N MET A 309 -83.09 23.92 -0.26
CA MET A 309 -82.58 23.71 1.10
C MET A 309 -82.32 22.22 1.40
N LYS A 310 -83.19 21.30 0.93
CA LYS A 310 -82.92 19.85 1.04
C LYS A 310 -81.68 19.46 0.24
N ALA A 311 -81.52 19.99 -0.98
CA ALA A 311 -80.37 19.71 -1.84
C ALA A 311 -79.05 20.29 -1.31
N THR A 312 -79.05 21.43 -0.62
CA THR A 312 -77.84 21.94 0.07
C THR A 312 -77.50 21.09 1.29
N VAL A 313 -78.49 20.73 2.13
CA VAL A 313 -78.27 19.86 3.30
C VAL A 313 -77.71 18.48 2.89
N ILE A 314 -78.22 17.86 1.83
CA ILE A 314 -77.68 16.59 1.30
C ILE A 314 -76.23 16.77 0.85
N ARG A 315 -75.93 17.79 0.02
CA ARG A 315 -74.56 18.09 -0.43
C ARG A 315 -73.60 18.32 0.74
N HIS A 316 -74.01 19.07 1.77
CA HIS A 316 -73.21 19.28 2.97
C HIS A 316 -72.98 17.98 3.75
N GLY A 317 -74.01 17.15 3.92
CA GLY A 317 -73.89 15.82 4.55
C GLY A 317 -72.92 14.91 3.80
N GLU A 318 -72.95 14.91 2.48
CA GLU A 318 -71.99 14.17 1.65
C GLU A 318 -70.57 14.70 1.76
N THR A 319 -70.37 16.03 1.77
CA THR A 319 -69.03 16.61 1.98
C THR A 319 -68.47 16.24 3.34
N LEU A 320 -69.30 16.27 4.40
CA LEU A 320 -68.89 15.88 5.75
C LEU A 320 -68.59 14.38 5.86
N ARG A 321 -69.32 13.53 5.12
CA ARG A 321 -69.01 12.10 5.01
C ARG A 321 -67.66 11.86 4.33
N ARG A 322 -67.41 12.54 3.20
CA ARG A 322 -66.14 12.46 2.45
C ARG A 322 -64.94 12.90 3.28
N THR A 323 -65.00 14.07 3.93
CA THR A 323 -63.90 14.54 4.79
C THR A 323 -63.69 13.63 6.01
N LYS A 324 -64.75 13.05 6.58
CA LYS A 324 -64.63 12.02 7.64
C LYS A 324 -63.94 10.75 7.15
N GLU A 325 -64.21 10.32 5.91
CA GLU A 325 -63.54 9.17 5.29
C GLU A 325 -62.05 9.45 5.00
N GLU A 326 -61.73 10.64 4.50
CA GLU A 326 -60.35 11.12 4.32
C GLU A 326 -59.58 11.17 5.65
N ILE A 327 -60.17 11.75 6.71
CA ILE A 327 -59.60 11.78 8.06
C ILE A 327 -59.34 10.35 8.58
N ASN A 328 -60.27 9.42 8.35
CA ASN A 328 -60.08 8.02 8.77
C ASN A 328 -58.94 7.33 8.00
N GLU A 329 -58.76 7.62 6.71
CA GLU A 329 -57.66 7.02 5.95
C GLU A 329 -56.30 7.64 6.28
N LEU A 330 -56.25 8.97 6.51
CA LEU A 330 -55.07 9.63 7.05
C LEU A 330 -54.68 9.05 8.43
N ASN A 331 -55.66 8.80 9.31
CA ASN A 331 -55.40 8.14 10.59
C ASN A 331 -54.83 6.71 10.42
N ARG A 332 -55.34 5.92 9.46
CA ARG A 332 -54.75 4.60 9.14
C ARG A 332 -53.35 4.70 8.55
N MET A 333 -53.06 5.73 7.76
CA MET A 333 -51.73 5.99 7.23
C MET A 333 -50.75 6.37 8.35
N ILE A 334 -51.15 7.27 9.26
CA ILE A 334 -50.38 7.66 10.45
C ILE A 334 -50.08 6.43 11.32
N GLN A 335 -51.06 5.56 11.57
CA GLN A 335 -50.86 4.32 12.35
C GLN A 335 -49.85 3.37 11.68
N ARG A 336 -49.94 3.19 10.35
CA ARG A 336 -48.98 2.37 9.58
C ARG A 336 -47.57 2.94 9.66
N LEU A 337 -47.40 4.22 9.35
CA LEU A 337 -46.10 4.92 9.41
C LEU A 337 -45.50 4.90 10.82
N THR A 338 -46.33 5.03 11.86
CA THR A 338 -45.87 4.93 13.26
C THR A 338 -45.36 3.52 13.57
N ALA A 339 -46.06 2.47 13.13
CA ALA A 339 -45.60 1.09 13.29
C ALA A 339 -44.32 0.79 12.50
N GLU A 340 -44.16 1.36 11.30
CA GLU A 340 -42.94 1.28 10.49
C GLU A 340 -41.76 1.98 11.19
N VAL A 341 -41.98 3.17 11.77
CA VAL A 341 -40.97 3.90 12.55
C VAL A 341 -40.53 3.13 13.80
N GLU A 342 -41.46 2.56 14.57
CA GLU A 342 -41.10 1.77 15.76
C GLU A 342 -40.41 0.45 15.39
N ASN A 343 -40.78 -0.19 14.27
CA ASN A 343 -40.06 -1.34 13.74
C ASN A 343 -38.63 -0.97 13.32
N ALA A 344 -38.43 0.15 12.63
CA ALA A 344 -37.12 0.64 12.22
C ALA A 344 -36.23 0.99 13.44
N LYS A 345 -36.79 1.66 14.47
CA LYS A 345 -36.11 1.89 15.75
C LYS A 345 -35.68 0.59 16.42
N CYS A 346 -36.56 -0.43 16.43
CA CYS A 346 -36.26 -1.75 16.99
C CYS A 346 -35.19 -2.50 16.18
N GLN A 347 -35.09 -2.28 14.87
CA GLN A 347 -34.01 -2.81 14.04
C GLN A 347 -32.68 -2.09 14.33
N ASN A 348 -32.68 -0.76 14.39
CA ASN A 348 -31.49 0.01 14.73
C ASN A 348 -30.91 -0.37 16.09
N SER A 349 -31.74 -0.44 17.16
CA SER A 349 -31.23 -0.82 18.49
C SER A 349 -30.69 -2.25 18.56
N LYS A 350 -31.21 -3.18 17.75
CA LYS A 350 -30.64 -4.53 17.59
C LYS A 350 -29.29 -4.50 16.87
N LEU A 351 -29.15 -3.68 15.83
CA LEU A 351 -27.89 -3.52 15.10
C LEU A 351 -26.83 -2.82 15.94
N GLU A 352 -27.18 -1.75 16.66
CA GLU A 352 -26.32 -1.06 17.62
C GLU A 352 -25.82 -2.03 18.71
N ALA A 353 -26.70 -2.85 19.28
CA ALA A 353 -26.31 -3.88 20.25
C ALA A 353 -25.37 -4.94 19.66
N ALA A 354 -25.61 -5.38 18.42
CA ALA A 354 -24.75 -6.34 17.72
C ALA A 354 -23.37 -5.75 17.37
N VAL A 355 -23.32 -4.48 16.97
CA VAL A 355 -22.06 -3.74 16.74
C VAL A 355 -21.28 -3.64 18.05
N ALA A 356 -21.89 -3.15 19.13
CA ALA A 356 -21.24 -3.03 20.44
C ALA A 356 -20.73 -4.39 20.96
N GLN A 357 -21.48 -5.48 20.74
CA GLN A 357 -21.03 -6.83 21.09
C GLN A 357 -19.82 -7.27 20.25
N SER A 358 -19.82 -7.00 18.95
CA SER A 358 -18.70 -7.31 18.05
C SER A 358 -17.45 -6.49 18.38
N GLU A 359 -17.62 -5.21 18.72
CA GLU A 359 -16.54 -4.32 19.17
C GLU A 359 -15.91 -4.83 20.48
N GLN A 360 -16.72 -5.19 21.49
CA GLN A 360 -16.23 -5.78 22.73
C GLN A 360 -15.49 -7.10 22.52
N GLN A 361 -15.98 -7.97 21.63
CA GLN A 361 -15.30 -9.22 21.27
C GLN A 361 -13.97 -8.96 20.55
N GLY A 362 -13.93 -7.98 19.65
CA GLY A 362 -12.71 -7.55 18.96
C GLY A 362 -11.68 -6.95 19.92
N GLU A 363 -12.12 -6.07 20.84
CA GLU A 363 -11.26 -5.47 21.86
C GLU A 363 -10.68 -6.52 22.82
N ALA A 364 -11.49 -7.49 23.26
CA ALA A 364 -11.02 -8.62 24.07
C ALA A 364 -9.96 -9.46 23.32
N ALA A 365 -10.19 -9.78 22.04
CA ALA A 365 -9.21 -10.52 21.23
C ALA A 365 -7.90 -9.73 21.01
N LEU A 366 -7.97 -8.41 20.85
CA LEU A 366 -6.80 -7.52 20.76
C LEU A 366 -6.06 -7.40 22.10
N SER A 367 -6.79 -7.36 23.22
CA SER A 367 -6.25 -7.44 24.59
C SER A 367 -5.43 -8.72 24.78
N ASP A 368 -6.01 -9.87 24.45
CA ASP A 368 -5.36 -11.18 24.59
C ASP A 368 -4.12 -11.29 23.70
N ALA A 369 -4.17 -10.76 22.47
CA ALA A 369 -3.03 -10.73 21.56
C ALA A 369 -1.90 -9.83 22.09
N ARG A 370 -2.23 -8.64 22.63
CA ARG A 370 -1.25 -7.74 23.28
C ARG A 370 -0.62 -8.37 24.52
N CYS A 371 -1.40 -9.08 25.33
CA CYS A 371 -0.90 -9.79 26.51
C CYS A 371 0.13 -10.86 26.10
N LYS A 372 -0.21 -11.73 25.15
CA LYS A 372 0.69 -12.76 24.60
C LYS A 372 1.95 -12.16 23.97
N LEU A 373 1.83 -11.02 23.29
CA LEU A 373 2.98 -10.30 22.74
C LEU A 373 3.93 -9.83 23.86
N ALA A 374 3.40 -9.21 24.92
CA ALA A 374 4.20 -8.78 26.07
C ALA A 374 4.85 -9.95 26.83
N GLU A 375 4.15 -11.08 26.96
CA GLU A 375 4.71 -12.33 27.51
C GLU A 375 5.90 -12.84 26.68
N LEU A 376 5.76 -12.87 25.35
CA LEU A 376 6.81 -13.30 24.43
C LEU A 376 8.01 -12.34 24.39
N GLU A 377 7.77 -11.02 24.44
CA GLU A 377 8.82 -10.00 24.57
C GLU A 377 9.58 -10.15 25.89
N GLY A 378 8.86 -10.38 27.00
CA GLY A 378 9.46 -10.65 28.31
C GLY A 378 10.32 -11.92 28.30
N ALA A 379 9.82 -13.01 27.71
CA ALA A 379 10.56 -14.26 27.55
C ALA A 379 11.81 -14.09 26.67
N LEU A 380 11.71 -13.35 25.55
CA LEU A 380 12.84 -13.01 24.68
C LEU A 380 13.90 -12.18 25.41
N GLN A 381 13.47 -11.19 26.20
CA GLN A 381 14.39 -10.34 26.96
C GLN A 381 15.10 -11.13 28.07
N LYS A 382 14.39 -12.05 28.74
CA LYS A 382 15.01 -12.97 29.70
C LYS A 382 16.03 -13.90 29.02
N ALA A 383 15.69 -14.51 27.89
CA ALA A 383 16.62 -15.36 27.14
C ALA A 383 17.89 -14.60 26.68
N LYS A 384 17.78 -13.31 26.33
CA LYS A 384 18.94 -12.45 26.05
C LYS A 384 19.82 -12.22 27.30
N GLN A 385 19.21 -12.03 28.47
CA GLN A 385 19.93 -11.89 29.74
C GLN A 385 20.64 -13.18 30.14
N ASP A 386 19.94 -14.33 30.03
CA ASP A 386 20.49 -15.65 30.32
C ASP A 386 21.70 -15.95 29.40
N MET A 387 21.59 -15.65 28.10
CA MET A 387 22.71 -15.77 27.15
C MET A 387 23.89 -14.87 27.50
N ALA A 388 23.66 -13.63 27.94
CA ALA A 388 24.72 -12.72 28.38
C ALA A 388 25.43 -13.23 29.64
N CYS A 389 24.71 -13.84 30.59
CA CYS A 389 25.29 -14.52 31.75
C CYS A 389 26.15 -15.72 31.33
N LEU A 390 25.66 -16.60 30.45
CA LEU A 390 26.40 -17.75 29.95
C LEU A 390 27.71 -17.36 29.23
N ILE A 391 27.70 -16.28 28.45
CA ILE A 391 28.92 -15.74 27.83
C ILE A 391 29.93 -15.29 28.88
N ARG A 392 29.49 -14.60 29.94
CA ARG A 392 30.36 -14.17 31.05
C ARG A 392 30.95 -15.36 31.81
N GLU A 393 30.14 -16.34 32.15
CA GLU A 393 30.58 -17.58 32.83
C GLU A 393 31.58 -18.37 31.98
N TYR A 394 31.33 -18.48 30.67
CA TYR A 394 32.27 -19.09 29.73
C TYR A 394 33.61 -18.33 29.66
N GLN A 395 33.58 -17.00 29.66
CA GLN A 395 34.77 -16.16 29.68
C GLN A 395 35.57 -16.37 30.99
N GLU A 396 34.90 -16.47 32.14
CA GLU A 396 35.52 -16.73 33.45
C GLU A 396 36.20 -18.11 33.50
N VAL A 397 35.54 -19.15 32.98
CA VAL A 397 36.12 -20.50 32.86
C VAL A 397 37.30 -20.52 31.89
N MET A 398 37.21 -19.83 30.74
CA MET A 398 38.30 -19.71 29.78
C MET A 398 39.53 -19.01 30.39
N ASN A 399 39.31 -17.91 31.12
CA ASN A 399 40.38 -17.20 31.82
C ASN A 399 41.07 -18.09 32.86
N SER A 400 40.29 -18.88 33.61
CA SER A 400 40.81 -19.86 34.59
C SER A 400 41.63 -20.96 33.91
N LYS A 401 41.16 -21.49 32.77
CA LYS A 401 41.87 -22.48 31.96
C LYS A 401 43.21 -21.93 31.43
N LEU A 402 43.22 -20.69 30.95
CA LEU A 402 44.45 -20.03 30.50
C LEU A 402 45.44 -19.79 31.65
N GLY A 403 44.97 -19.46 32.85
CA GLY A 403 45.79 -19.40 34.05
C GLY A 403 46.45 -20.75 34.38
N LEU A 404 45.66 -21.83 34.38
CA LEU A 404 46.15 -23.18 34.60
C LEU A 404 47.14 -23.66 33.52
N ASP A 405 46.94 -23.30 32.24
CA ASP A 405 47.93 -23.58 31.19
C ASP A 405 49.27 -22.89 31.45
N ILE A 406 49.23 -21.64 31.94
CA ILE A 406 50.44 -20.86 32.31
C ILE A 406 51.14 -21.53 33.50
N GLU A 407 50.41 -21.94 34.53
CA GLU A 407 50.94 -22.69 35.67
C GLU A 407 51.57 -24.02 35.23
N ILE A 408 50.89 -24.80 34.38
CA ILE A 408 51.45 -26.05 33.84
C ILE A 408 52.73 -25.77 33.02
N ALA A 409 52.78 -24.68 32.26
CA ALA A 409 53.96 -24.28 31.50
C ALA A 409 55.13 -23.82 32.40
N THR A 410 54.86 -23.13 33.52
CA THR A 410 55.91 -22.75 34.48
C THR A 410 56.39 -23.96 35.27
N TYR A 411 55.50 -24.86 35.73
CA TYR A 411 55.90 -26.12 36.37
C TYR A 411 56.75 -26.99 35.43
N ARG A 412 56.39 -27.12 34.15
CA ARG A 412 57.23 -27.82 33.15
C ARG A 412 58.62 -27.20 33.01
N ARG A 413 58.72 -25.88 32.88
CA ARG A 413 60.03 -25.19 32.80
C ARG A 413 60.89 -25.38 34.05
N LEU A 414 60.28 -25.40 35.24
CA LEU A 414 61.01 -25.66 36.49
C LEU A 414 61.55 -27.10 36.51
N LEU A 415 60.72 -28.09 36.15
CA LEU A 415 61.12 -29.49 36.04
C LEU A 415 62.20 -29.70 34.96
N GLU A 416 62.06 -29.10 33.77
CA GLU A 416 63.09 -29.14 32.71
C GLU A 416 64.43 -28.53 33.19
N GLY A 417 64.38 -27.47 33.99
CA GLY A 417 65.56 -26.85 34.60
C GLY A 417 66.21 -27.69 35.71
N GLU A 418 65.42 -28.50 36.42
CA GLU A 418 65.95 -29.53 37.32
C GLU A 418 66.53 -30.71 36.53
N GLU A 419 65.82 -31.27 35.55
CA GLU A 419 66.31 -32.37 34.70
C GLU A 419 67.64 -32.02 34.02
N GLN A 420 67.83 -30.80 33.53
CA GLN A 420 69.12 -30.33 32.99
C GLN A 420 70.25 -30.35 34.04
N ARG A 421 69.94 -30.11 35.32
CA ARG A 421 70.90 -30.18 36.44
C ARG A 421 71.22 -31.62 36.85
N TRP A 422 70.30 -32.57 36.62
CA TRP A 422 70.54 -34.00 36.85
C TRP A 422 71.25 -34.69 35.66
N VAL A 423 70.85 -34.38 34.42
CA VAL A 423 71.44 -34.94 33.19
C VAL A 423 72.88 -34.47 32.94
N SER A 424 73.26 -33.28 33.43
CA SER A 424 74.67 -32.84 33.45
C SER A 424 75.49 -33.41 34.62
N ALA A 425 74.85 -34.06 35.60
CA ALA A 425 75.49 -34.58 36.81
C ALA A 425 75.61 -36.11 36.88
N ALA A 426 74.82 -36.89 36.11
CA ALA A 426 74.90 -38.35 36.13
C ALA A 426 74.53 -39.01 34.77
N PRO A 427 75.31 -40.01 34.31
CA PRO A 427 74.94 -40.80 33.15
C PRO A 427 74.02 -41.99 33.50
N GLY A 428 72.86 -42.03 32.85
CA GLY A 428 72.18 -43.28 32.48
C GLY A 428 71.16 -43.89 33.46
N VAL A 429 70.48 -44.91 32.92
CA VAL A 429 69.43 -45.77 33.52
C VAL A 429 68.04 -45.13 33.59
N GLY A 430 67.19 -45.47 32.61
CA GLY A 430 65.73 -45.32 32.70
C GLY A 430 65.05 -46.62 33.14
N LEU A 431 63.76 -46.54 33.44
CA LEU A 431 62.73 -47.60 33.59
C LEU A 431 61.45 -46.82 33.99
N CYS A 432 60.19 -47.16 33.70
CA CYS A 432 59.48 -48.05 32.79
C CYS A 432 57.99 -47.67 32.96
N ALA A 433 57.10 -48.07 32.04
CA ALA A 433 55.72 -47.57 32.00
C ALA A 433 54.80 -48.06 33.14
N GLY A 434 53.75 -47.28 33.44
CA GLY A 434 52.67 -47.62 34.36
C GLY A 434 51.36 -46.90 34.02
N THR A 435 50.59 -47.46 33.09
CA THR A 435 49.33 -46.88 32.58
C THR A 435 48.17 -47.11 33.53
N SER A 436 47.37 -46.08 33.85
CA SER A 436 45.98 -46.28 34.29
C SER A 436 45.11 -45.11 33.84
N ALA A 437 43.97 -45.44 33.21
CA ALA A 437 43.02 -44.48 32.68
C ALA A 437 41.65 -44.72 33.32
N CYS A 438 41.14 -43.76 34.07
CA CYS A 438 39.79 -43.78 34.62
C CYS A 438 38.89 -42.82 33.84
N ARG A 439 37.94 -43.38 33.10
CA ARG A 439 36.93 -42.66 32.32
C ARG A 439 35.57 -42.88 32.99
N ALA A 440 34.88 -41.81 33.37
CA ALA A 440 33.50 -41.86 33.84
C ALA A 440 32.61 -40.95 32.96
N PRO A 441 31.35 -41.32 32.68
CA PRO A 441 30.52 -40.65 31.69
C PRO A 441 29.64 -39.55 32.30
N GLY A 442 29.28 -38.56 31.47
CA GLY A 442 28.20 -37.63 31.79
C GLY A 442 26.82 -38.15 31.40
N ARG A 443 25.80 -37.53 31.98
CA ARG A 443 24.45 -37.33 31.44
C ARG A 443 24.02 -35.91 31.77
#